data_AF-A0A943JQ60-F1
#
_entry.id   AF-A0A943JQ60-F1
#
_cell.length_a   1.000
_cell.length_b   1.000
_cell.length_c   1.000
_cell.angle_alpha   90.00
_cell.angle_beta   90.00
_cell.angle_gamma   90.00
#
_symmetry.space_group_name_H-M   'P 1'
#
loop_
_entity.id
_entity.type
_entity.pdbx_description
1 polymer ?
#
loop_
_entity_poly.entity_id
_entity_poly.type
_entity_poly.pdbx_seq_one_letter_code
_entity_poly.pdbx_strand_id
1 'polypeptide(L)'
;MNIKIPEYLLKMPTYLPNDIEGMIFTYPNKFPLIKEKYEEAAKKYAMDPVGFRQYGDSQKAELIVGLDNLKKEYDSRKDKDLEYMVKMDQRLNKLFCFRFWIVNYLFADGPIHSFYVDNLRLLIRKAAKADETEKYEAKVEEIIQTLLQSDYADEYLEQALNCNTALKELRNIKEIQEELEKVTILIDEDPMKNVEQINSIWKNIWKVIENNEIIGQKLRHAIYQVKFRSSMLPLYNILTHTIEFRKENLQLQEKYDNMHNKIDNILNQAKKELSADEYDLLKMSYEQAKNFAMYKDVMGAVDGKLIPFWFGIHDEIREMLRKSNQNMPIRSVGQAGMFYYLVWFLPTDLKAIVMTPDFTDFSLENL
;
A
#
# COMPACT_ATOMS: atom_id res chain seq x y z
N MET A 1 20.96 -25.70 11.13
CA MET A 1 19.83 -26.17 10.32
C MET A 1 19.72 -25.22 9.14
N ASN A 2 19.98 -25.67 7.91
CA ASN A 2 19.70 -24.85 6.73
C ASN A 2 18.18 -24.68 6.67
N ILE A 3 17.69 -23.51 7.08
CA ILE A 3 16.29 -23.13 6.94
C ILE A 3 15.94 -23.30 5.45
N LYS A 4 14.97 -24.14 5.15
CA LYS A 4 14.48 -24.35 3.79
C LYS A 4 13.00 -24.14 3.78
N ILE A 5 12.55 -23.18 2.98
CA ILE A 5 11.14 -23.05 2.67
C ILE A 5 10.73 -24.27 1.81
N PRO A 6 9.61 -24.93 2.12
CA PRO A 6 9.11 -26.01 1.27
C PRO A 6 8.93 -25.57 -0.18
N GLU A 7 9.45 -26.36 -1.14
CA GLU A 7 9.45 -26.01 -2.57
C GLU A 7 8.04 -25.72 -3.12
N TYR A 8 7.01 -26.40 -2.61
CA TYR A 8 5.64 -26.19 -3.04
C TYR A 8 5.10 -24.79 -2.69
N LEU A 9 5.67 -24.13 -1.67
CA LEU A 9 5.31 -22.75 -1.30
C LEU A 9 5.94 -21.71 -2.25
N LEU A 10 6.96 -22.11 -3.03
CA LEU A 10 7.60 -21.28 -4.05
C LEU A 10 6.90 -21.36 -5.40
N LYS A 11 5.84 -22.16 -5.50
CA LYS A 11 5.03 -22.35 -6.71
C LYS A 11 3.82 -21.45 -6.69
N MET A 12 3.33 -21.11 -7.88
CA MET A 12 2.11 -20.30 -8.03
C MET A 12 0.97 -20.91 -7.19
N PRO A 13 0.38 -20.16 -6.25
CA PRO A 13 -0.66 -20.71 -5.38
C PRO A 13 -1.92 -21.05 -6.19
N THR A 14 -2.65 -22.06 -5.70
CA THR A 14 -3.95 -22.47 -6.29
C THR A 14 -5.13 -21.67 -5.75
N TYR A 15 -4.96 -21.04 -4.58
CA TYR A 15 -5.95 -20.20 -3.93
C TYR A 15 -5.25 -19.06 -3.18
N LEU A 16 -5.98 -17.96 -3.00
CA LEU A 16 -5.57 -16.85 -2.15
C LEU A 16 -6.74 -16.51 -1.21
N PRO A 17 -6.48 -16.27 0.09
CA PRO A 17 -7.54 -16.04 1.07
C PRO A 17 -8.35 -14.76 0.82
N ASN A 18 -7.75 -13.73 0.23
CA ASN A 18 -8.37 -12.41 0.01
C ASN A 18 -8.60 -12.07 -1.48
N ASP A 19 -8.72 -13.09 -2.35
CA ASP A 19 -8.98 -12.88 -3.78
C ASP A 19 -10.48 -12.81 -4.08
N ILE A 20 -11.11 -11.72 -3.63
CA ILE A 20 -12.57 -11.50 -3.71
C ILE A 20 -13.07 -11.53 -5.16
N GLU A 21 -12.23 -11.12 -6.11
CA GLU A 21 -12.58 -11.08 -7.54
C GLU A 21 -12.11 -12.31 -8.33
N GLY A 22 -11.49 -13.31 -7.68
CA GLY A 22 -11.03 -14.52 -8.37
C GLY A 22 -9.93 -14.27 -9.40
N MET A 23 -9.09 -13.26 -9.19
CA MET A 23 -7.96 -12.93 -10.07
C MET A 23 -6.93 -14.05 -10.16
N ILE A 24 -6.87 -14.96 -9.18
CA ILE A 24 -6.06 -16.19 -9.22
C ILE A 24 -6.45 -17.10 -10.39
N PHE A 25 -7.68 -17.00 -10.88
CA PHE A 25 -8.15 -17.74 -12.06
C PHE A 25 -8.03 -16.90 -13.33
N THR A 26 -8.16 -15.59 -13.24
CA THR A 26 -8.17 -14.71 -14.42
C THR A 26 -6.77 -14.32 -14.86
N TYR A 27 -5.92 -13.81 -13.98
CA TYR A 27 -4.59 -13.32 -14.36
C TYR A 27 -3.67 -14.40 -14.92
N PRO A 28 -3.58 -15.63 -14.37
CA PRO A 28 -2.71 -16.65 -14.95
C PRO A 28 -3.19 -17.18 -16.30
N ASN A 29 -4.47 -16.98 -16.64
CA ASN A 29 -5.03 -17.31 -17.95
C ASN A 29 -4.85 -16.15 -18.93
N LYS A 30 -5.04 -14.91 -18.45
CA LYS A 30 -4.88 -13.70 -19.27
C LYS A 30 -3.42 -13.36 -19.54
N PHE A 31 -2.54 -13.50 -18.55
CA PHE A 31 -1.12 -13.17 -18.59
C PHE A 31 -0.28 -14.37 -18.12
N PRO A 32 -0.12 -15.43 -18.93
CA PRO A 32 0.46 -16.70 -18.46
C PRO A 32 1.87 -16.59 -17.87
N LEU A 33 2.66 -15.62 -18.34
CA LEU A 33 4.02 -15.36 -17.84
C LEU A 33 4.07 -14.96 -16.37
N ILE A 34 2.96 -14.54 -15.76
CA ILE A 34 2.91 -14.19 -14.33
C ILE A 34 3.35 -15.35 -13.44
N LYS A 35 3.08 -16.60 -13.84
CA LYS A 35 3.46 -17.79 -13.09
C LYS A 35 4.98 -17.90 -12.98
N GLU A 36 5.67 -17.80 -14.11
CA GLU A 36 7.13 -17.85 -14.15
C GLU A 36 7.75 -16.69 -13.38
N LYS A 37 7.29 -15.46 -13.61
CA LYS A 37 7.79 -14.27 -12.90
C LYS A 37 7.61 -14.38 -11.38
N TYR A 38 6.47 -14.88 -10.91
CA TYR A 38 6.25 -15.12 -9.49
C TYR A 38 7.19 -16.19 -8.94
N GLU A 39 7.30 -17.35 -9.59
CA GLU A 39 8.14 -18.45 -9.10
C GLU A 39 9.62 -18.09 -9.05
N GLU A 40 10.11 -17.31 -10.03
CA GLU A 40 11.46 -16.76 -10.03
C GLU A 40 11.67 -15.79 -8.86
N ALA A 41 10.74 -14.85 -8.66
CA ALA A 41 10.79 -13.93 -7.54
C ALA A 41 10.74 -14.67 -6.20
N ALA A 42 9.87 -15.67 -6.05
CA ALA A 42 9.72 -16.47 -4.84
C ALA A 42 11.02 -17.19 -4.50
N LYS A 43 11.63 -17.89 -5.47
CA LYS A 43 12.92 -18.56 -5.27
C LYS A 43 14.04 -17.61 -4.89
N LYS A 44 14.06 -16.41 -5.47
CA LYS A 44 15.10 -15.42 -5.24
C LYS A 44 14.95 -14.71 -3.90
N TYR A 45 13.72 -14.34 -3.52
CA TYR A 45 13.46 -13.37 -2.47
C TYR A 45 12.77 -13.94 -1.24
N ALA A 46 12.20 -15.15 -1.27
CA ALA A 46 11.48 -15.69 -0.11
C ALA A 46 12.35 -15.73 1.15
N MET A 47 13.63 -16.09 1.02
CA MET A 47 14.59 -16.17 2.13
C MET A 47 15.55 -14.97 2.22
N ASP A 48 15.29 -13.88 1.48
CA ASP A 48 16.16 -12.69 1.46
C ASP A 48 15.32 -11.43 1.77
N PRO A 49 15.19 -11.05 3.05
CA PRO A 49 14.38 -9.89 3.43
C PRO A 49 14.91 -8.58 2.85
N VAL A 50 16.22 -8.44 2.72
CA VAL A 50 16.84 -7.22 2.18
C VAL A 50 16.60 -7.14 0.67
N GLY A 51 16.81 -8.25 -0.04
CA GLY A 51 16.51 -8.34 -1.47
C GLY A 51 15.03 -8.17 -1.78
N PHE A 52 14.14 -8.75 -0.98
CA PHE A 52 12.70 -8.58 -1.13
C PHE A 52 12.27 -7.12 -0.96
N ARG A 53 12.85 -6.41 0.01
CA ARG A 53 12.62 -4.97 0.19
C ARG A 53 13.01 -4.18 -1.06
N GLN A 54 14.21 -4.39 -1.58
CA GLN A 54 14.66 -3.71 -2.80
C GLN A 54 13.76 -4.03 -4.00
N TYR A 55 13.32 -5.29 -4.11
CA TYR A 55 12.39 -5.73 -5.15
C TYR A 55 11.03 -5.04 -5.03
N GLY A 56 10.41 -5.04 -3.85
CA GLY A 56 9.11 -4.39 -3.62
C GLY A 56 9.15 -2.88 -3.89
N ASP A 57 10.22 -2.21 -3.48
CA ASP A 57 10.43 -0.78 -3.74
C ASP A 57 10.54 -0.50 -5.25
N SER A 58 11.24 -1.36 -6.00
CA SER A 58 11.34 -1.23 -7.46
C SER A 58 9.98 -1.49 -8.13
N GLN A 59 9.22 -2.48 -7.68
CA GLN A 59 7.89 -2.76 -8.23
C GLN A 59 6.93 -1.59 -7.99
N LYS A 60 6.95 -0.99 -6.79
CA LYS A 60 6.15 0.21 -6.46
C LYS A 60 6.54 1.38 -7.36
N ALA A 61 7.82 1.63 -7.55
CA ALA A 61 8.30 2.73 -8.38
C ALA A 61 7.83 2.57 -9.84
N GLU A 62 7.98 1.38 -10.41
CA GLU A 62 7.51 1.08 -11.76
C GLU A 62 5.99 1.16 -11.89
N LEU A 63 5.24 0.71 -10.88
CA LEU A 63 3.79 0.83 -10.84
C LEU A 63 3.33 2.29 -10.93
N ILE A 64 3.94 3.18 -10.15
CA ILE A 64 3.61 4.60 -10.14
C ILE A 64 3.91 5.23 -11.50
N VAL A 65 5.09 4.96 -12.07
CA VAL A 65 5.47 5.47 -13.39
C VAL A 65 4.51 4.99 -14.48
N GLY A 66 4.18 3.70 -14.49
CA GLY A 66 3.23 3.13 -15.44
C GLY A 66 1.84 3.78 -15.32
N LEU A 67 1.36 3.97 -14.10
CA LEU A 67 0.07 4.59 -13.84
C LEU A 67 0.03 6.05 -14.30
N ASP A 68 1.07 6.83 -13.97
CA ASP A 68 1.17 8.24 -14.37
C ASP A 68 1.22 8.38 -15.90
N ASN A 69 1.92 7.47 -16.58
CA ASN A 69 1.99 7.43 -18.05
C ASN A 69 0.63 7.13 -18.69
N LEU A 70 -0.05 6.07 -18.24
CA LEU A 70 -1.37 5.69 -18.74
C LEU A 70 -2.41 6.79 -18.49
N LYS A 71 -2.37 7.42 -17.30
CA LYS A 71 -3.26 8.53 -16.96
C LYS A 71 -3.00 9.74 -17.84
N LYS A 72 -1.73 10.11 -18.07
CA LYS A 72 -1.37 11.23 -18.95
C LYS A 72 -1.83 10.98 -20.38
N GLU A 73 -1.65 9.77 -20.90
CA GLU A 73 -2.15 9.38 -22.21
C GLU A 73 -3.68 9.52 -22.28
N TYR A 74 -4.37 8.99 -21.28
CA TYR A 74 -5.83 9.11 -21.13
C TYR A 74 -6.33 10.55 -21.14
N ASP A 75 -5.74 11.40 -20.31
CA ASP A 75 -6.15 12.80 -20.17
C ASP A 75 -5.85 13.61 -21.45
N SER A 76 -4.80 13.23 -22.20
CA SER A 76 -4.43 13.91 -23.45
C SER A 76 -5.36 13.60 -24.63
N ARG A 77 -6.05 12.46 -24.61
CA ARG A 77 -6.89 12.00 -25.71
C ARG A 77 -8.30 12.58 -25.62
N LYS A 78 -8.68 13.40 -26.61
CA LYS A 78 -10.02 14.04 -26.67
C LYS A 78 -11.13 13.06 -27.03
N ASP A 79 -10.92 12.26 -28.07
CA ASP A 79 -11.90 11.28 -28.54
C ASP A 79 -11.50 9.87 -28.08
N LYS A 80 -12.29 9.34 -27.15
CA LYS A 80 -12.12 8.01 -26.57
C LYS A 80 -13.24 7.11 -27.06
N ASP A 81 -12.93 6.22 -27.99
CA ASP A 81 -13.88 5.21 -28.46
C ASP A 81 -13.82 3.95 -27.60
N LEU A 82 -14.77 3.04 -27.79
CA LEU A 82 -14.87 1.81 -27.01
C LEU A 82 -13.60 0.95 -27.12
N GLU A 83 -13.01 0.86 -28.31
CA GLU A 83 -11.77 0.09 -28.52
C GLU A 83 -10.61 0.64 -27.69
N TYR A 84 -10.41 1.96 -27.70
CA TYR A 84 -9.39 2.61 -26.88
C TYR A 84 -9.60 2.33 -25.40
N MET A 85 -10.85 2.46 -24.91
CA MET A 85 -11.15 2.27 -23.50
C MET A 85 -10.90 0.83 -23.06
N VAL A 86 -11.29 -0.15 -23.88
CA VAL A 86 -11.00 -1.57 -23.61
C VAL A 86 -9.50 -1.82 -23.59
N LYS A 87 -8.73 -1.29 -24.56
CA LYS A 87 -7.26 -1.45 -24.57
C LYS A 87 -6.59 -0.80 -23.37
N MET A 88 -7.05 0.38 -22.95
CA MET A 88 -6.56 1.06 -21.75
C MET A 88 -6.79 0.21 -20.50
N ASP A 89 -7.99 -0.37 -20.34
CA ASP A 89 -8.29 -1.30 -19.25
C ASP A 89 -7.38 -2.54 -19.27
N GLN A 90 -7.10 -3.12 -20.44
CA GLN A 90 -6.20 -4.28 -20.53
C GLN A 90 -4.75 -3.93 -20.17
N ARG A 91 -4.28 -2.72 -20.50
CA ARG A 91 -2.96 -2.21 -20.08
C ARG A 91 -2.89 -2.00 -18.57
N LEU A 92 -3.93 -1.43 -17.96
CA LEU A 92 -4.04 -1.30 -16.50
C LEU A 92 -4.02 -2.67 -15.81
N ASN A 93 -4.79 -3.65 -16.32
CA ASN A 93 -4.77 -5.03 -15.84
C ASN A 93 -3.36 -5.63 -15.91
N LYS A 94 -2.64 -5.41 -17.01
CA LYS A 94 -1.28 -5.93 -17.18
C LYS A 94 -0.30 -5.30 -16.20
N LEU A 95 -0.33 -3.97 -16.06
CA LEU A 95 0.48 -3.24 -15.07
C LEU A 95 0.23 -3.75 -13.65
N PHE A 96 -1.04 -3.86 -13.27
CA PHE A 96 -1.44 -4.31 -11.95
C PHE A 96 -1.02 -5.76 -11.69
N CYS A 97 -1.24 -6.65 -12.65
CA CYS A 97 -0.85 -8.05 -12.56
C CYS A 97 0.66 -8.21 -12.26
N PHE A 98 1.51 -7.52 -13.02
CA PHE A 98 2.96 -7.72 -12.93
C PHE A 98 3.68 -6.85 -11.89
N ARG A 99 3.10 -5.75 -11.40
CA ARG A 99 3.76 -4.85 -10.44
C ARG A 99 3.10 -4.79 -9.08
N PHE A 100 1.78 -4.92 -9.04
CA PHE A 100 1.03 -4.89 -7.80
C PHE A 100 0.78 -6.30 -7.26
N TRP A 101 0.17 -7.17 -8.09
CA TRP A 101 -0.45 -8.40 -7.63
C TRP A 101 0.55 -9.41 -7.07
N ILE A 102 1.76 -9.52 -7.67
CA ILE A 102 2.83 -10.35 -7.11
C ILE A 102 3.17 -9.93 -5.67
N VAL A 103 3.46 -8.65 -5.46
CA VAL A 103 3.97 -8.16 -4.18
C VAL A 103 2.85 -8.14 -3.12
N ASN A 104 1.69 -7.59 -3.47
CA ASN A 104 0.59 -7.37 -2.52
C ASN A 104 -0.21 -8.64 -2.23
N TYR A 105 -0.50 -9.47 -3.24
CA TYR A 105 -1.33 -10.65 -3.05
C TYR A 105 -0.53 -11.95 -2.97
N LEU A 106 0.40 -12.21 -3.89
CA LEU A 106 1.09 -13.51 -3.94
C LEU A 106 2.17 -13.66 -2.86
N PHE A 107 2.84 -12.58 -2.47
CA PHE A 107 3.74 -12.58 -1.32
C PHE A 107 2.99 -12.23 -0.03
N ALA A 108 2.40 -11.03 0.04
CA ALA A 108 1.90 -10.51 1.31
C ALA A 108 0.59 -11.14 1.79
N ASP A 109 -0.25 -11.68 0.91
CA ASP A 109 -1.43 -12.50 1.31
C ASP A 109 -1.29 -13.97 0.91
N GLY A 110 -0.09 -14.37 0.49
CA GLY A 110 0.18 -15.69 -0.03
C GLY A 110 0.71 -16.68 1.00
N PRO A 111 0.95 -17.93 0.57
CA PRO A 111 1.32 -19.02 1.47
C PRO A 111 2.74 -18.86 2.08
N ILE A 112 3.62 -18.07 1.44
CA ILE A 112 4.94 -17.73 1.98
C ILE A 112 4.80 -16.83 3.22
N HIS A 113 3.87 -15.88 3.24
CA HIS A 113 3.62 -15.07 4.42
C HIS A 113 3.10 -15.90 5.58
N SER A 114 2.13 -16.79 5.32
CA SER A 114 1.62 -17.71 6.35
C SER A 114 2.72 -18.56 6.96
N PHE A 115 3.65 -19.08 6.13
CA PHE A 115 4.81 -19.83 6.61
C PHE A 115 5.65 -19.04 7.62
N TYR A 116 5.95 -17.77 7.36
CA TYR A 116 6.75 -16.96 8.28
C TYR A 116 5.98 -16.56 9.54
N VAL A 117 4.70 -16.22 9.42
CA VAL A 117 3.85 -15.93 10.59
C VAL A 117 3.73 -17.14 11.51
N ASP A 118 3.55 -18.34 10.95
CA ASP A 118 3.40 -19.56 11.74
C ASP A 118 4.71 -19.95 12.44
N ASN A 119 5.86 -19.80 11.77
CA ASN A 119 7.17 -20.00 12.40
C ASN A 119 7.44 -18.96 13.50
N LEU A 120 7.08 -17.69 13.27
CA LEU A 120 7.18 -16.65 14.28
C LEU A 120 6.38 -17.03 15.54
N ARG A 121 5.11 -17.41 15.38
CA ARG A 121 4.25 -17.84 16.48
C ARG A 121 4.82 -19.03 17.25
N LEU A 122 5.31 -20.04 16.53
CA LEU A 122 5.90 -21.25 17.13
C LEU A 122 7.14 -20.91 17.96
N LEU A 123 8.05 -20.11 17.41
CA LEU A 123 9.32 -19.76 18.05
C LEU A 123 9.11 -18.81 19.23
N ILE A 124 8.15 -17.89 19.16
CA ILE A 124 7.77 -17.03 20.28
C ILE A 124 7.16 -17.85 21.42
N ARG A 125 6.31 -18.84 21.14
CA ARG A 125 5.85 -19.78 22.18
C ARG A 125 7.04 -20.44 22.87
N LYS A 126 8.02 -20.93 22.10
CA LYS A 126 9.21 -21.56 22.69
C LYS A 126 10.07 -20.60 23.52
N ALA A 127 10.18 -19.33 23.09
CA ALA A 127 10.99 -18.31 23.74
C ALA A 127 10.33 -17.61 24.93
N ALA A 128 8.99 -17.56 24.96
CA ALA A 128 8.25 -16.82 25.97
C ALA A 128 8.39 -17.48 27.34
N LYS A 129 8.58 -16.63 28.35
CA LYS A 129 8.54 -17.01 29.77
C LYS A 129 7.38 -16.29 30.42
N ALA A 130 6.59 -17.03 31.19
CA ALA A 130 5.55 -16.48 32.04
C ALA A 130 5.64 -17.14 33.41
N ASP A 131 5.54 -16.32 34.46
CA ASP A 131 5.62 -16.79 35.85
C ASP A 131 4.39 -17.63 36.24
N GLU A 132 3.26 -17.41 35.56
CA GLU A 132 2.00 -18.12 35.76
C GLU A 132 1.50 -18.73 34.43
N THR A 133 1.12 -20.01 34.45
CA THR A 133 0.61 -20.73 33.28
C THR A 133 -0.64 -20.07 32.68
N GLU A 134 -1.52 -19.51 33.52
CA GLU A 134 -2.76 -18.86 33.08
C GLU A 134 -2.51 -17.57 32.29
N LYS A 135 -1.36 -16.92 32.49
CA LYS A 135 -0.96 -15.69 31.78
C LYS A 135 -0.08 -15.96 30.57
N TYR A 136 0.36 -17.21 30.37
CA TYR A 136 1.31 -17.57 29.31
C TYR A 136 0.76 -17.27 27.91
N GLU A 137 -0.46 -17.73 27.60
CA GLU A 137 -1.06 -17.49 26.27
C GLU A 137 -1.32 -16.01 26.02
N ALA A 138 -1.77 -15.26 27.03
CA ALA A 138 -1.94 -13.82 26.93
C ALA A 138 -0.60 -13.11 26.65
N LYS A 139 0.49 -13.57 27.27
CA LYS A 139 1.83 -13.00 27.06
C LYS A 139 2.38 -13.32 25.67
N VAL A 140 2.20 -14.56 25.22
CA VAL A 140 2.57 -14.99 23.87
C VAL A 140 1.84 -14.14 22.83
N GLU A 141 0.54 -13.95 23.00
CA GLU A 141 -0.28 -13.15 22.09
C GLU A 141 0.16 -11.68 22.11
N GLU A 142 0.45 -11.09 23.27
CA GLU A 142 1.00 -9.73 23.37
C GLU A 142 2.33 -9.58 22.60
N ILE A 143 3.22 -10.58 22.69
CA ILE A 143 4.52 -10.57 22.00
C ILE A 143 4.32 -10.69 20.49
N ILE A 144 3.47 -11.62 20.04
CA ILE A 144 3.15 -11.82 18.62
C ILE A 144 2.51 -10.55 18.06
N GLN A 145 1.54 -9.98 18.77
CA GLN A 145 0.90 -8.72 18.38
C GLN A 145 1.93 -7.60 18.32
N THR A 146 2.83 -7.50 19.29
CA THR A 146 3.94 -6.53 19.20
C THR A 146 4.69 -6.77 17.90
N LEU A 147 5.33 -7.93 17.70
CA LEU A 147 6.17 -8.18 16.52
C LEU A 147 5.47 -8.04 15.16
N LEU A 148 4.18 -8.40 15.07
CA LEU A 148 3.40 -8.31 13.84
C LEU A 148 2.72 -6.94 13.65
N GLN A 149 2.51 -6.17 14.72
CA GLN A 149 1.98 -4.80 14.64
C GLN A 149 3.10 -3.75 14.53
N SER A 150 4.32 -4.08 14.92
CA SER A 150 5.30 -3.10 15.38
C SER A 150 6.23 -2.51 14.33
N ASP A 151 5.93 -2.63 13.04
CA ASP A 151 6.76 -2.02 11.99
C ASP A 151 5.97 -1.71 10.72
N TYR A 152 4.66 -1.49 10.82
CA TYR A 152 3.97 -0.93 9.67
C TYR A 152 4.64 0.41 9.35
N ALA A 153 5.37 0.47 8.23
CA ALA A 153 5.41 1.67 7.43
C ALA A 153 4.00 1.86 6.85
N ASP A 154 3.03 1.96 7.74
CA ASP A 154 1.71 2.44 7.47
C ASP A 154 1.95 3.86 7.00
N GLU A 155 1.75 4.10 5.70
CA GLU A 155 1.93 5.43 5.13
C GLU A 155 1.14 6.47 5.93
N TYR A 156 0.03 6.09 6.59
CA TYR A 156 -0.72 6.97 7.49
C TYR A 156 0.03 7.23 8.80
N LEU A 157 0.62 6.22 9.45
CA LEU A 157 1.47 6.38 10.63
C LEU A 157 2.72 7.21 10.29
N GLU A 158 3.42 6.88 9.20
CA GLU A 158 4.58 7.62 8.74
C GLU A 158 4.20 9.07 8.42
N GLN A 159 3.06 9.30 7.76
CA GLN A 159 2.56 10.64 7.47
C GLN A 159 2.21 11.39 8.76
N ALA A 160 1.57 10.76 9.75
CA ALA A 160 1.27 11.38 11.03
C ALA A 160 2.55 11.75 11.81
N LEU A 161 3.53 10.85 11.89
CA LEU A 161 4.83 11.09 12.56
C LEU A 161 5.65 12.16 11.82
N ASN A 162 5.68 12.13 10.48
CA ASN A 162 6.35 13.15 9.68
C ASN A 162 5.67 14.52 9.82
N CYS A 163 4.33 14.57 9.91
CA CYS A 163 3.62 15.84 10.14
C CYS A 163 3.88 16.40 11.55
N ASN A 164 3.99 15.55 12.58
CA ASN A 164 4.43 16.00 13.92
C ASN A 164 5.82 16.64 13.86
N THR A 165 6.73 16.00 13.12
CA THR A 165 8.08 16.53 12.92
C THR A 165 8.04 17.85 12.15
N ALA A 166 7.26 17.93 11.07
CA ALA A 166 7.07 19.16 10.32
C ALA A 166 6.50 20.28 11.20
N LEU A 167 5.52 20.00 12.06
CA LEU A 167 4.97 20.99 13.00
C LEU A 167 6.01 21.47 14.02
N LYS A 168 6.89 20.59 14.52
CA LYS A 168 8.03 20.98 15.36
C LYS A 168 8.98 21.92 14.61
N GLU A 169 9.29 21.63 13.36
CA GLU A 169 10.13 22.51 12.52
C GLU A 169 9.44 23.86 12.24
N LEU A 170 8.14 23.87 11.97
CA LEU A 170 7.37 25.11 11.78
C LEU A 170 7.43 26.01 13.00
N ARG A 171 7.38 25.46 14.21
CA ARG A 171 7.49 26.24 15.46
C ARG A 171 8.85 26.94 15.62
N ASN A 172 9.89 26.45 14.94
CA ASN A 172 11.23 27.02 14.99
C ASN A 172 11.42 28.20 14.00
N ILE A 173 10.46 28.41 13.08
CA ILE A 173 10.51 29.49 12.07
C ILE A 173 9.87 30.75 12.67
N LYS A 174 10.68 31.76 12.97
CA LYS A 174 10.25 32.99 13.65
C LYS A 174 9.18 33.76 12.86
N GLU A 175 9.30 33.77 11.54
CA GLU A 175 8.46 34.53 10.61
C GLU A 175 6.99 34.09 10.64
N ILE A 176 6.71 32.86 11.05
CA ILE A 176 5.34 32.28 11.05
C ILE A 176 4.80 32.01 12.46
N GLN A 177 5.53 32.33 13.53
CA GLN A 177 5.12 31.99 14.89
C GLN A 177 3.76 32.58 15.27
N GLU A 178 3.53 33.86 14.99
CA GLU A 178 2.26 34.52 15.29
C GLU A 178 1.10 33.92 14.49
N GLU A 179 1.33 33.56 13.22
CA GLU A 179 0.33 32.91 12.37
C GLU A 179 0.03 31.50 12.88
N LEU A 180 1.06 30.76 13.31
CA LEU A 180 0.91 29.41 13.84
C LEU A 180 0.15 29.39 15.18
N GLU A 181 0.35 30.40 16.03
CA GLU A 181 -0.40 30.56 17.28
C GLU A 181 -1.88 30.89 16.98
N LYS A 182 -2.14 31.82 16.06
CA LYS A 182 -3.49 32.18 15.63
C LYS A 182 -4.26 30.98 15.08
N VAL A 183 -3.66 30.20 14.18
CA VAL A 183 -4.34 29.02 13.62
C VAL A 183 -4.58 27.95 14.68
N THR A 184 -3.67 27.79 15.65
CA THR A 184 -3.85 26.84 16.76
C THR A 184 -5.06 27.20 17.62
N ILE A 185 -5.24 28.49 17.96
CA ILE A 185 -6.40 28.97 18.71
C ILE A 185 -7.70 28.69 17.95
N LEU A 186 -7.74 29.01 16.66
CA LEU A 186 -8.92 28.79 15.82
C LEU A 186 -9.30 27.32 15.69
N ILE A 187 -8.31 26.43 15.63
CA ILE A 187 -8.51 24.98 15.60
C ILE A 187 -9.02 24.46 16.94
N ASP A 188 -8.48 24.96 18.06
CA ASP A 188 -8.90 24.55 19.41
C ASP A 188 -10.33 24.99 19.76
N GLU A 189 -10.80 26.11 19.18
CA GLU A 189 -12.16 26.59 19.38
C GLU A 189 -13.20 25.74 18.65
N ASP A 190 -13.12 25.70 17.32
CA ASP A 190 -13.96 24.87 16.45
C ASP A 190 -13.41 24.88 15.01
N PRO A 191 -12.74 23.81 14.57
CA PRO A 191 -12.11 23.77 13.26
C PRO A 191 -13.14 23.83 12.11
N MET A 192 -14.38 23.36 12.33
CA MET A 192 -15.44 23.37 11.32
C MET A 192 -16.06 24.75 11.14
N LYS A 193 -16.16 25.56 12.21
CA LYS A 193 -16.66 26.94 12.10
C LYS A 193 -15.62 27.89 11.53
N ASN A 194 -14.32 27.59 11.72
CA ASN A 194 -13.23 28.50 11.40
C ASN A 194 -12.49 28.17 10.09
N VAL A 195 -13.02 27.26 9.25
CA VAL A 195 -12.35 26.72 8.05
C VAL A 195 -11.76 27.78 7.13
N GLU A 196 -12.51 28.84 6.80
CA GLU A 196 -12.02 29.88 5.88
C GLU A 196 -10.83 30.65 6.46
N GLN A 197 -10.88 30.97 7.75
CA GLN A 197 -9.81 31.68 8.44
C GLN A 197 -8.56 30.80 8.60
N ILE A 198 -8.76 29.53 8.99
CA ILE A 198 -7.70 28.51 9.09
C ILE A 198 -6.99 28.35 7.75
N ASN A 199 -7.74 28.16 6.66
CA ASN A 199 -7.17 28.00 5.32
C ASN A 199 -6.42 29.25 4.83
N SER A 200 -6.90 30.45 5.20
CA SER A 200 -6.22 31.70 4.87
C SER A 200 -4.87 31.81 5.58
N ILE A 201 -4.80 31.45 6.87
CA ILE A 201 -3.54 31.44 7.63
C ILE A 201 -2.58 30.40 7.06
N TRP A 202 -3.05 29.17 6.78
CA TRP A 202 -2.22 28.14 6.16
C TRP A 202 -1.64 28.57 4.82
N LYS A 203 -2.40 29.32 4.01
CA LYS A 203 -1.91 29.87 2.74
C LYS A 203 -0.75 30.84 2.94
N ASN A 204 -0.75 31.64 4.00
CA ASN A 204 0.35 32.55 4.30
C ASN A 204 1.58 31.79 4.80
N ILE A 205 1.38 30.87 5.76
CA ILE A 205 2.44 29.99 6.25
C ILE A 205 3.09 29.24 5.09
N TRP A 206 2.29 28.70 4.15
CA TRP A 206 2.79 27.97 2.99
C TRP A 206 3.76 28.79 2.13
N LYS A 207 3.47 30.08 1.87
CA LYS A 207 4.36 30.94 1.08
C LYS A 207 5.76 31.09 1.69
N VAL A 208 5.88 30.95 3.01
CA VAL A 208 7.16 31.04 3.71
C VAL A 208 7.94 29.72 3.62
N ILE A 209 7.23 28.59 3.61
CA ILE A 209 7.84 27.25 3.77
C ILE A 209 7.87 26.42 2.49
N GLU A 210 7.26 26.86 1.39
CA GLU A 210 7.11 26.08 0.16
C GLU A 210 8.46 25.62 -0.44
N ASN A 211 9.52 26.39 -0.18
CA ASN A 211 10.89 26.10 -0.63
C ASN A 211 11.78 25.51 0.47
N ASN A 212 11.24 25.19 1.65
CA ASN A 212 11.99 24.56 2.73
C ASN A 212 12.13 23.06 2.44
N GLU A 213 13.34 22.61 2.12
CA GLU A 213 13.61 21.23 1.71
C GLU A 213 13.27 20.21 2.81
N ILE A 214 13.58 20.53 4.07
CA ILE A 214 13.35 19.65 5.23
C ILE A 214 11.84 19.45 5.44
N ILE A 215 11.07 20.55 5.52
CA ILE A 215 9.62 20.51 5.68
C ILE A 215 8.97 19.89 4.44
N GLY A 216 9.45 20.23 3.25
CA GLY A 216 8.99 19.69 1.97
C GLY A 216 9.15 18.18 1.89
N GLN A 217 10.25 17.62 2.38
CA GLN A 217 10.45 16.18 2.47
C GLN A 217 9.45 15.51 3.41
N LYS A 218 9.19 16.12 4.58
CA LYS A 218 8.24 15.59 5.58
C LYS A 218 6.78 15.68 5.11
N LEU A 219 6.44 16.70 4.33
CA LEU A 219 5.10 16.89 3.77
C LEU A 219 4.96 16.35 2.34
N ARG A 220 5.92 15.57 1.84
CA ARG A 220 6.00 15.13 0.44
C ARG A 220 4.71 14.46 -0.06
N HIS A 221 4.08 13.61 0.75
CA HIS A 221 2.82 12.95 0.40
C HIS A 221 1.68 13.96 0.21
N ALA A 222 1.54 14.91 1.14
CA ALA A 222 0.53 15.95 1.04
C ALA A 222 0.78 16.88 -0.16
N ILE A 223 2.04 17.27 -0.40
CA ILE A 223 2.43 18.08 -1.56
C ILE A 223 2.14 17.35 -2.87
N TYR A 224 2.38 16.04 -2.92
CA TYR A 224 2.01 15.23 -4.08
C TYR A 224 0.49 15.24 -4.30
N GLN A 225 -0.32 15.06 -3.24
CA GLN A 225 -1.78 15.13 -3.32
C GLN A 225 -2.27 16.51 -3.78
N VAL A 226 -1.61 17.59 -3.37
CA VAL A 226 -1.91 18.95 -3.85
C VAL A 226 -1.74 19.05 -5.36
N LYS A 227 -0.62 18.55 -5.89
CA LYS A 227 -0.35 18.53 -7.34
C LYS A 227 -1.38 17.69 -8.10
N PHE A 228 -1.69 16.51 -7.57
CA PHE A 228 -2.65 15.59 -8.20
C PHE A 228 -4.07 16.16 -8.24
N ARG A 229 -4.54 16.73 -7.13
CA ARG A 229 -5.91 17.26 -6.99
C ARG A 229 -6.04 18.71 -7.46
N SER A 230 -4.94 19.34 -7.86
CA SER A 230 -4.87 20.78 -8.19
C SER A 230 -5.49 21.68 -7.10
N SER A 231 -5.30 21.31 -5.84
CA SER A 231 -5.92 21.98 -4.69
C SER A 231 -5.00 21.90 -3.47
N MET A 232 -4.85 23.01 -2.72
CA MET A 232 -4.07 23.06 -1.49
C MET A 232 -4.74 22.36 -0.30
N LEU A 233 -6.03 22.01 -0.43
CA LEU A 233 -6.84 21.43 0.64
C LEU A 233 -6.23 20.19 1.31
N PRO A 234 -5.62 19.22 0.58
CA PRO A 234 -4.96 18.08 1.21
C PRO A 234 -3.84 18.47 2.19
N LEU A 235 -3.10 19.54 1.87
CA LEU A 235 -2.03 20.04 2.73
C LEU A 235 -2.60 20.79 3.94
N TYR A 236 -3.63 21.61 3.75
CA TYR A 236 -4.22 22.34 4.87
C TYR A 236 -4.91 21.39 5.85
N ASN A 237 -5.62 20.38 5.34
CA ASN A 237 -6.25 19.36 6.18
C ASN A 237 -5.23 18.57 6.99
N ILE A 238 -4.11 18.14 6.39
CA ILE A 238 -3.11 17.36 7.14
C ILE A 238 -2.48 18.22 8.26
N LEU A 239 -2.19 19.49 7.99
CA LEU A 239 -1.62 20.41 8.98
C LEU A 239 -2.62 20.74 10.09
N THR A 240 -3.88 20.99 9.74
CA THR A 240 -4.98 21.20 10.71
C THR A 240 -5.17 19.98 11.60
N HIS A 241 -5.29 18.77 11.03
CA HIS A 241 -5.44 17.54 11.81
C HIS A 241 -4.23 17.27 12.71
N THR A 242 -3.03 17.65 12.28
CA THR A 242 -1.82 17.49 13.12
C THR A 242 -1.90 18.35 14.38
N ILE A 243 -2.48 19.55 14.30
CA ILE A 243 -2.71 20.42 15.47
C ILE A 243 -3.91 19.92 16.28
N GLU A 244 -5.01 19.56 15.62
CA GLU A 244 -6.24 19.08 16.26
C GLU A 244 -5.97 17.83 17.13
N PHE A 245 -5.31 16.82 16.56
CA PHE A 245 -5.00 15.55 17.23
C PHE A 245 -3.60 15.53 17.86
N ARG A 246 -3.05 16.68 18.22
CA ARG A 246 -1.65 16.80 18.70
C ARG A 246 -1.34 15.95 19.93
N LYS A 247 -2.32 15.67 20.80
CA LYS A 247 -2.11 14.84 22.00
C LYS A 247 -2.03 13.36 21.64
N GLU A 248 -2.96 12.89 20.83
CA GLU A 248 -3.05 11.54 20.28
C GLU A 248 -1.80 11.23 19.45
N ASN A 249 -1.37 12.19 18.63
CA ASN A 249 -0.17 12.14 17.83
C ASN A 249 1.12 12.03 18.67
N LEU A 250 1.20 12.72 19.82
CA LEU A 250 2.33 12.57 20.75
C LEU A 250 2.32 11.19 21.42
N GLN A 251 1.16 10.69 21.85
CA GLN A 251 1.05 9.34 22.41
C GLN A 251 1.41 8.26 21.39
N LEU A 252 1.06 8.47 20.13
CA LEU A 252 1.40 7.61 19.00
C LEU A 252 2.92 7.61 18.75
N GLN A 253 3.56 8.80 18.78
CA GLN A 253 5.01 8.93 18.71
C GLN A 253 5.71 8.21 19.88
N GLU A 254 5.25 8.41 21.13
CA GLU A 254 5.83 7.73 22.30
C GLU A 254 5.68 6.20 22.23
N LYS A 255 4.54 5.72 21.73
CA LYS A 255 4.34 4.28 21.48
C LYS A 255 5.32 3.78 20.43
N TYR A 256 5.52 4.52 19.35
CA TYR A 256 6.44 4.20 18.26
C TYR A 256 7.90 4.21 18.72
N ASP A 257 8.35 5.26 19.41
CA ASP A 257 9.72 5.41 19.90
C ASP A 257 10.11 4.29 20.89
N ASN A 258 9.15 3.82 21.69
CA ASN A 258 9.36 2.71 22.62
C ASN A 258 9.19 1.33 21.97
N MET A 259 8.69 1.25 20.74
CA MET A 259 8.38 0.01 20.06
C MET A 259 9.64 -0.77 19.67
N HIS A 260 10.62 -0.09 19.07
CA HIS A 260 11.92 -0.69 18.73
C HIS A 260 12.60 -1.29 19.97
N ASN A 261 12.60 -0.56 21.10
CA ASN A 261 13.13 -1.06 22.36
C ASN A 261 12.40 -2.32 22.85
N LYS A 262 11.07 -2.39 22.70
CA LYS A 262 10.29 -3.58 23.06
C LYS A 262 10.65 -4.78 22.18
N ILE A 263 10.74 -4.57 20.86
CA ILE A 263 11.14 -5.61 19.90
C ILE A 263 12.54 -6.11 20.22
N ASP A 264 13.50 -5.20 20.41
CA ASP A 264 14.88 -5.56 20.74
C ASP A 264 14.96 -6.37 22.03
N ASN A 265 14.17 -6.01 23.05
CA ASN A 265 14.08 -6.79 24.29
C ASN A 265 13.49 -8.18 24.05
N ILE A 266 12.44 -8.30 23.24
CA ILE A 266 11.84 -9.59 22.85
C ILE A 266 12.87 -10.46 22.13
N LEU A 267 13.56 -9.92 21.12
CA LEU A 267 14.56 -10.66 20.33
C LEU A 267 15.77 -11.04 21.19
N ASN A 268 16.24 -10.16 22.07
CA ASN A 268 17.33 -10.46 23.00
C ASN A 268 16.96 -11.54 24.00
N GLN A 269 15.71 -11.57 24.46
CA GLN A 269 15.21 -12.63 25.32
C GLN A 269 15.13 -13.95 24.54
N ALA A 270 14.54 -13.95 23.35
CA ALA A 270 14.46 -15.14 22.51
C ALA A 270 15.84 -15.72 22.18
N LYS A 271 16.85 -14.88 21.96
CA LYS A 271 18.24 -15.31 21.72
C LYS A 271 18.83 -16.13 22.87
N LYS A 272 18.37 -15.92 24.10
CA LYS A 272 18.84 -16.67 25.28
C LYS A 272 18.16 -18.03 25.42
N GLU A 273 16.94 -18.16 24.90
CA GLU A 273 16.09 -19.35 25.09
C GLU A 273 16.11 -20.29 23.88
N LEU A 274 16.33 -19.75 22.68
CA LEU A 274 16.35 -20.51 21.43
C LEU A 274 17.77 -20.98 21.10
N SER A 275 17.86 -22.10 20.36
CA SER A 275 19.11 -22.46 19.70
C SER A 275 19.48 -21.43 18.62
N ALA A 276 20.75 -21.40 18.19
CA ALA A 276 21.20 -20.46 17.16
C ALA A 276 20.36 -20.57 15.87
N ASP A 277 20.10 -21.79 15.41
CA ASP A 277 19.29 -22.04 14.21
C ASP A 277 17.83 -21.54 14.35
N GLU A 278 17.24 -21.74 15.52
CA GLU A 278 15.87 -21.30 15.82
C GLU A 278 15.78 -19.79 15.93
N TYR A 279 16.81 -19.16 16.52
CA TYR A 279 16.89 -17.71 16.61
C TYR A 279 17.06 -17.07 15.22
N ASP A 280 17.90 -17.66 14.36
CA ASP A 280 18.06 -17.19 12.98
C ASP A 280 16.75 -17.31 12.19
N LEU A 281 15.99 -18.40 12.39
CA LEU A 281 14.65 -18.56 11.81
C LEU A 281 13.63 -17.56 12.37
N LEU A 282 13.68 -17.27 13.67
CA LEU A 282 12.81 -16.27 14.30
C LEU A 282 13.07 -14.89 13.66
N LYS A 283 14.34 -14.50 13.54
CA LYS A 283 14.73 -13.22 12.95
C LYS A 283 14.31 -13.13 11.49
N MET A 284 14.56 -14.18 10.71
CA MET A 284 14.12 -14.26 9.31
C MET A 284 12.60 -14.13 9.17
N SER A 285 11.86 -14.86 10.01
CA SER A 285 10.39 -14.83 10.03
C SER A 285 9.84 -13.46 10.37
N TYR A 286 10.41 -12.80 11.37
CA TYR A 286 10.03 -11.44 11.76
C TYR A 286 10.30 -10.44 10.63
N GLU A 287 11.51 -10.45 10.06
CA GLU A 287 11.88 -9.51 8.98
C GLU A 287 11.01 -9.70 7.73
N GLN A 288 10.71 -10.94 7.33
CA GLN A 288 9.84 -11.17 6.17
C GLN A 288 8.37 -10.89 6.42
N ALA A 289 7.82 -11.30 7.57
CA ALA A 289 6.43 -10.98 7.91
C ALA A 289 6.22 -9.45 7.95
N LYS A 290 7.19 -8.72 8.52
CA LYS A 290 7.22 -7.25 8.48
C LYS A 290 7.21 -6.71 7.06
N ASN A 291 8.12 -7.17 6.20
CA ASN A 291 8.18 -6.70 4.81
C ASN A 291 6.87 -6.92 4.06
N PHE A 292 6.27 -8.10 4.21
CA PHE A 292 5.01 -8.46 3.58
C PHE A 292 3.86 -7.59 4.06
N ALA A 293 3.70 -7.46 5.38
CA ALA A 293 2.71 -6.59 5.99
C ALA A 293 2.85 -5.15 5.48
N MET A 294 4.08 -4.62 5.45
CA MET A 294 4.34 -3.28 4.95
C MET A 294 3.95 -3.11 3.48
N TYR A 295 4.35 -4.01 2.59
CA TYR A 295 4.00 -3.86 1.17
C TYR A 295 2.51 -4.05 0.91
N LYS A 296 1.79 -4.76 1.78
CA LYS A 296 0.34 -4.80 1.72
C LYS A 296 -0.25 -3.39 1.85
N ASP A 297 0.19 -2.64 2.84
CA ASP A 297 -0.30 -1.28 3.10
C ASP A 297 0.21 -0.28 2.06
N VAL A 298 1.51 -0.34 1.74
CA VAL A 298 2.15 0.56 0.76
C VAL A 298 1.53 0.41 -0.63
N MET A 299 1.27 -0.83 -1.07
CA MET A 299 0.57 -1.05 -2.33
C MET A 299 -0.92 -0.70 -2.18
N GLY A 300 -1.57 -0.98 -1.05
CA GLY A 300 -2.94 -0.52 -0.77
C GLY A 300 -3.12 1.00 -0.85
N ALA A 301 -2.11 1.80 -0.50
CA ALA A 301 -2.15 3.25 -0.70
C ALA A 301 -2.16 3.65 -2.19
N VAL A 302 -1.59 2.82 -3.08
CA VAL A 302 -1.68 3.01 -4.53
C VAL A 302 -3.11 2.79 -5.03
N ASP A 303 -3.87 1.86 -4.43
CA ASP A 303 -5.29 1.66 -4.77
C ASP A 303 -6.10 2.95 -4.64
N GLY A 304 -5.83 3.75 -3.61
CA GLY A 304 -6.47 5.06 -3.42
C GLY A 304 -6.26 6.03 -4.59
N LYS A 305 -5.22 5.85 -5.41
CA LYS A 305 -4.96 6.65 -6.62
C LYS A 305 -5.48 5.95 -7.88
N LEU A 306 -5.33 4.63 -7.94
CA LEU A 306 -5.61 3.81 -9.13
C LEU A 306 -7.12 3.60 -9.32
N ILE A 307 -7.83 3.23 -8.25
CA ILE A 307 -9.24 2.81 -8.31
C ILE A 307 -10.13 3.88 -8.95
N PRO A 308 -10.06 5.18 -8.57
CA PRO A 308 -10.93 6.18 -9.18
C PRO A 308 -10.71 6.34 -10.69
N PHE A 309 -9.45 6.29 -11.14
CA PHE A 309 -9.12 6.38 -12.57
C PHE A 309 -9.64 5.15 -13.33
N TRP A 310 -9.38 3.96 -12.79
CA TRP A 310 -9.76 2.71 -13.43
C TRP A 310 -11.28 2.50 -13.45
N PHE A 311 -11.97 2.78 -12.35
CA PHE A 311 -13.43 2.65 -12.30
C PHE A 311 -14.12 3.71 -13.18
N GLY A 312 -13.51 4.89 -13.33
CA GLY A 312 -13.95 5.88 -14.32
C GLY A 312 -13.91 5.31 -15.75
N ILE A 313 -12.88 4.54 -16.11
CA ILE A 313 -12.80 3.85 -17.41
C ILE A 313 -13.94 2.84 -17.55
N HIS A 314 -14.22 2.03 -16.52
CA HIS A 314 -15.33 1.07 -16.55
C HIS A 314 -16.69 1.74 -16.68
N ASP A 315 -16.90 2.87 -15.99
CA ASP A 315 -18.11 3.65 -16.07
C ASP A 315 -18.32 4.21 -17.48
N GLU A 316 -17.28 4.77 -18.11
CA GLU A 316 -17.34 5.26 -19.49
C GLU A 316 -17.62 4.13 -20.48
N ILE A 317 -16.98 2.97 -20.34
CA ILE A 317 -17.25 1.78 -21.16
C ILE A 317 -18.71 1.35 -21.01
N ARG A 318 -19.21 1.29 -19.78
CA ARG A 318 -20.60 0.92 -19.49
C ARG A 318 -21.57 1.88 -20.17
N GLU A 319 -21.33 3.19 -20.10
CA GLU A 319 -22.17 4.19 -20.76
C GLU A 319 -22.15 4.05 -22.29
N MET A 320 -20.99 3.78 -22.90
CA MET A 320 -20.90 3.49 -24.33
C MET A 320 -21.70 2.25 -24.72
N LEU A 321 -21.58 1.16 -23.95
CA LEU A 321 -22.28 -0.10 -24.20
C LEU A 321 -23.79 0.04 -24.03
N ARG A 322 -24.26 0.79 -23.03
CA ARG A 322 -25.69 1.02 -22.78
C ARG A 322 -26.39 1.79 -23.89
N LYS A 323 -25.68 2.71 -24.57
CA LYS A 323 -26.22 3.38 -25.76
C LYS A 323 -26.60 2.37 -26.86
N SER A 324 -25.83 1.30 -26.98
CA SER A 324 -26.09 0.20 -27.93
C SER A 324 -26.96 -0.94 -27.35
N ASN A 325 -27.06 -1.06 -26.03
CA ASN A 325 -27.77 -2.14 -25.32
C ASN A 325 -28.59 -1.58 -24.14
N GLN A 326 -29.79 -1.07 -24.42
CA GLN A 326 -30.63 -0.41 -23.42
C GLN A 326 -31.04 -1.30 -22.23
N ASN A 327 -31.05 -2.62 -22.42
CA ASN A 327 -31.42 -3.61 -21.41
C ASN A 327 -30.23 -4.09 -20.55
N MET A 328 -29.02 -3.55 -20.74
CA MET A 328 -27.86 -3.92 -19.94
C MET A 328 -28.04 -3.47 -18.47
N PRO A 329 -27.97 -4.40 -17.49
CA PRO A 329 -28.28 -4.10 -16.08
C PRO A 329 -27.16 -3.31 -15.42
N ILE A 330 -27.45 -2.24 -14.69
CA ILE A 330 -26.41 -1.49 -13.96
C ILE A 330 -25.91 -2.31 -12.77
N ARG A 331 -24.60 -2.59 -12.75
CA ARG A 331 -23.93 -3.30 -11.65
C ARG A 331 -22.68 -2.53 -11.24
N SER A 332 -22.36 -2.58 -9.96
CA SER A 332 -21.03 -2.19 -9.49
C SER A 332 -20.01 -3.16 -10.07
N VAL A 333 -18.87 -2.62 -10.50
CA VAL A 333 -17.76 -3.37 -11.06
C VAL A 333 -16.50 -2.98 -10.31
N GLY A 334 -15.72 -3.97 -9.88
CA GLY A 334 -14.37 -3.74 -9.37
C GLY A 334 -13.32 -3.99 -10.46
N GLN A 335 -12.05 -4.25 -10.10
CA GLN A 335 -10.94 -4.30 -11.06
C GLN A 335 -11.17 -5.36 -12.16
N ALA A 336 -11.79 -6.49 -11.82
CA ALA A 336 -12.11 -7.57 -12.73
C ALA A 336 -13.39 -7.36 -13.55
N GLY A 337 -14.03 -6.20 -13.43
CA GLY A 337 -15.29 -5.87 -14.07
C GLY A 337 -15.30 -6.13 -15.57
N MET A 338 -14.18 -5.87 -16.24
CA MET A 338 -14.00 -6.16 -17.66
C MET A 338 -14.17 -7.65 -17.96
N PHE A 339 -13.49 -8.52 -17.21
CA PHE A 339 -13.44 -9.96 -17.47
C PHE A 339 -14.73 -10.71 -17.15
N TYR A 340 -15.47 -10.29 -16.12
CA TYR A 340 -16.65 -11.06 -15.68
C TYR A 340 -17.99 -10.50 -16.14
N TYR A 341 -18.06 -9.19 -16.41
CA TYR A 341 -19.33 -8.53 -16.68
C TYR A 341 -19.33 -7.78 -18.02
N LEU A 342 -18.44 -6.80 -18.20
CA LEU A 342 -18.49 -5.92 -19.38
C LEU A 342 -18.18 -6.68 -20.68
N VAL A 343 -17.29 -7.68 -20.64
CA VAL A 343 -16.93 -8.51 -21.82
C VAL A 343 -18.15 -9.09 -22.54
N TRP A 344 -19.22 -9.43 -21.81
CA TRP A 344 -20.39 -10.06 -22.43
C TRP A 344 -21.16 -9.15 -23.37
N PHE A 345 -21.02 -7.83 -23.20
CA PHE A 345 -21.68 -6.80 -23.98
C PHE A 345 -20.78 -6.17 -25.06
N LEU A 346 -19.48 -6.49 -25.07
CA LEU A 346 -18.55 -5.99 -26.08
C LEU A 346 -18.86 -6.57 -27.48
N PRO A 347 -18.52 -5.86 -28.57
CA PRO A 347 -18.35 -6.43 -29.91
C PRO A 347 -17.37 -7.61 -29.92
N THR A 348 -17.52 -8.54 -30.87
CA THR A 348 -16.77 -9.82 -30.93
C THR A 348 -15.25 -9.62 -31.00
N ASP A 349 -14.79 -8.64 -31.78
CA ASP A 349 -13.40 -8.24 -31.89
C ASP A 349 -12.84 -7.73 -30.56
N LEU A 350 -13.59 -6.91 -29.82
CA LEU A 350 -13.17 -6.42 -28.51
C LEU A 350 -13.24 -7.51 -27.42
N LYS A 351 -14.19 -8.45 -27.51
CA LYS A 351 -14.18 -9.66 -26.66
C LYS A 351 -12.91 -10.46 -26.86
N ALA A 352 -12.46 -10.61 -28.11
CA ALA A 352 -11.22 -11.32 -28.41
C ALA A 352 -10.01 -10.63 -27.75
N ILE A 353 -9.95 -9.29 -27.74
CA ILE A 353 -8.89 -8.55 -27.03
C ILE A 353 -8.88 -8.90 -25.53
N VAL A 354 -10.04 -8.95 -24.88
CA VAL A 354 -10.14 -9.25 -23.45
C VAL A 354 -9.81 -10.72 -23.15
N MET A 355 -10.36 -11.66 -23.92
CA MET A 355 -10.30 -13.10 -23.60
C MET A 355 -9.05 -13.81 -24.12
N THR A 356 -8.34 -13.24 -25.11
CA THR A 356 -7.14 -13.87 -25.66
C THR A 356 -5.98 -13.75 -24.66
N PRO A 357 -5.28 -14.85 -24.34
CA PRO A 357 -4.07 -14.81 -23.53
C PRO A 357 -2.99 -13.93 -24.15
N ASP A 358 -2.37 -13.10 -23.33
CA ASP A 358 -1.23 -12.26 -23.70
C ASP A 358 0.07 -12.90 -23.19
N PHE A 359 0.87 -13.41 -24.13
CA PHE A 359 2.17 -14.03 -23.88
C PHE A 359 3.34 -13.05 -23.99
N THR A 360 3.08 -11.76 -24.20
CA THR A 360 4.15 -10.76 -24.30
C THR A 360 4.67 -10.41 -22.91
N ASP A 361 6.00 -10.39 -22.74
CA ASP A 361 6.62 -10.03 -21.46
C ASP A 361 6.24 -8.59 -21.05
N PHE A 362 6.18 -8.35 -19.75
CA PHE A 362 5.90 -7.01 -19.24
C PHE A 362 7.11 -6.10 -19.45
N SER A 363 6.86 -4.94 -20.06
CA SER A 363 7.81 -3.82 -20.14
C SER A 363 7.04 -2.53 -19.99
N LEU A 364 7.56 -1.58 -19.21
CA LEU A 364 6.99 -0.23 -19.10
C LEU A 364 7.02 0.55 -20.41
N GLU A 365 7.98 0.27 -21.29
CA GLU A 365 8.11 0.96 -22.58
C GLU A 365 7.04 0.51 -23.57
N ASN A 366 6.66 -0.78 -23.48
CA ASN A 366 5.66 -1.40 -24.35
C ASN A 366 4.29 -1.52 -23.66
N LEU A 367 4.17 -0.94 -22.45
CA LEU A 367 2.92 -0.89 -21.71
C LEU A 367 2.00 0.09 -22.39
#